data_AF-A0A101RL53-F1
#
_entry.id   AF-A0A101RL53-F1
#
_cell.length_a   1.000
_cell.length_b   1.000
_cell.length_c   1.000
_cell.angle_alpha   90.00
_cell.angle_beta   90.00
_cell.angle_gamma   90.00
#
_symmetry.space_group_name_H-M   'P 1'
#
loop_
_entity.id
_entity.type
_entity.pdbx_description
1 polymer ?
#
loop_
_entity_poly.entity_id
_entity_poly.type
_entity_poly.pdbx_seq_one_letter_code
_entity_poly.pdbx_strand_id
1 'polypeptide(L)'
;MGSTRDSKAVAAERQEIIRQAVAHMEGSDRSVLLRQIARMELRDDLRIPEALLAQLRTAAPNTPEFYGCWSVARSLLRVAQGASRAERIARLSLAHVYGGGTTARLLKGEPAVDVLGSLRETSERGGFGRQAFESIATFDGEALLAHAEADGARYVVPEDIDWPETLRALGEDAPLGLWVRGTASLAELAGTAVAVTGSRAASDYGKHIAGYLAGGLADRDVTVVAAIGHGADGAALAGALVRGEAAATPIGVHAGGVTGPYGEAMLRHERWILSSGGLVVSLCAPGVPLSSARANQRQWLMTALTSAVVVVEAAIGSRTANTPRVEGRPLLAVPGPITSSLSAGTNTLIRDGAAQAVMSVDDITAALARP
;
A
#
# COMPACT_ATOMS: atom_id res chain seq x y z
N MET A 1 17.83 -34.72 16.81
CA MET A 1 18.29 -33.88 17.96
C MET A 1 19.62 -33.16 17.64
N GLY A 2 19.80 -32.63 16.42
CA GLY A 2 21.12 -32.16 15.95
C GLY A 2 21.20 -30.81 15.22
N SER A 3 20.11 -30.08 14.95
CA SER A 3 20.17 -28.86 14.12
C SER A 3 19.98 -27.53 14.85
N THR A 4 19.69 -27.53 16.15
CA THR A 4 19.42 -26.29 16.92
C THR A 4 20.65 -25.65 17.56
N ARG A 5 21.77 -26.38 17.67
CA ARG A 5 23.06 -25.82 18.15
C ARG A 5 23.79 -25.03 17.06
N ASP A 6 23.66 -25.45 15.80
CA ASP A 6 24.29 -24.77 14.66
C ASP A 6 23.63 -23.42 14.34
N SER A 7 22.29 -23.31 14.43
CA SER A 7 21.62 -22.05 14.10
C SER A 7 21.92 -20.92 15.11
N LYS A 8 22.10 -21.25 16.39
CA LYS A 8 22.46 -20.27 17.43
C LYS A 8 23.94 -19.88 17.35
N ALA A 9 24.82 -20.81 17.02
CA ALA A 9 26.24 -20.53 16.83
C ALA A 9 26.47 -19.64 15.61
N VAL A 10 25.80 -19.94 14.49
CA VAL A 10 25.84 -19.13 13.27
C VAL A 10 25.19 -17.75 13.49
N ALA A 11 24.11 -17.64 14.27
CA ALA A 11 23.51 -16.35 14.62
C ALA A 11 24.44 -15.50 15.52
N ALA A 12 25.12 -16.12 16.48
CA ALA A 12 26.08 -15.44 17.35
C ALA A 12 27.34 -15.00 16.60
N GLU A 13 27.86 -15.85 15.71
CA GLU A 13 28.99 -15.54 14.82
C GLU A 13 28.65 -14.38 13.88
N ARG A 14 27.43 -14.35 13.33
CA ARG A 14 26.96 -13.25 12.47
C ARG A 14 26.72 -11.95 13.24
N GLN A 15 26.18 -12.02 14.47
CA GLN A 15 26.08 -10.86 15.36
C GLN A 15 27.46 -10.31 15.73
N GLU A 16 28.46 -11.18 15.90
CA GLU A 16 29.83 -10.79 16.15
C GLU A 16 30.48 -10.16 14.90
N ILE A 17 30.22 -10.67 13.69
CA ILE A 17 30.65 -10.04 12.43
C ILE A 17 30.03 -8.64 12.27
N ILE A 18 28.74 -8.47 12.58
CA ILE A 18 28.07 -7.15 12.57
C ILE A 18 28.71 -6.23 13.62
N ARG A 19 28.97 -6.74 14.83
CA ARG A 19 29.61 -5.98 15.91
C ARG A 19 31.04 -5.56 15.54
N GLN A 20 31.82 -6.43 14.90
CA GLN A 20 33.19 -6.15 14.45
C GLN A 20 33.23 -5.19 13.26
N ALA A 21 32.29 -5.33 12.32
CA ALA A 21 32.10 -4.38 11.22
C ALA A 21 31.72 -2.98 11.74
N VAL A 22 30.89 -2.92 12.79
CA VAL A 22 30.53 -1.70 13.53
C VAL A 22 31.73 -1.13 14.30
N ALA A 23 32.57 -1.97 14.91
CA ALA A 23 33.75 -1.53 15.66
C ALA A 23 34.87 -0.97 14.77
N HIS A 24 34.96 -1.39 13.50
CA HIS A 24 35.90 -0.84 12.51
C HIS A 24 35.46 0.53 11.93
N MET A 25 34.30 1.07 12.33
CA MET A 25 33.68 2.27 11.73
C MET A 25 34.29 3.61 12.16
N GLU A 26 35.34 3.65 12.97
CA GLU A 26 35.95 4.93 13.36
C GLU A 26 36.84 5.57 12.24
N GLY A 27 36.92 4.99 11.03
CA GLY A 27 37.79 5.58 10.00
C GLY A 27 37.70 5.13 8.54
N SER A 28 36.60 4.61 7.98
CA SER A 28 36.58 4.16 6.55
C SER A 28 35.24 4.25 5.79
N ASP A 29 35.36 4.22 4.45
CA ASP A 29 34.38 4.48 3.37
C ASP A 29 33.03 3.70 3.46
N ARG A 30 31.93 4.47 3.55
CA ARG A 30 30.54 4.00 3.74
C ARG A 30 30.02 3.09 2.63
N SER A 31 30.63 3.12 1.44
CA SER A 31 30.21 2.34 0.26
C SER A 31 30.53 0.84 0.35
N VAL A 32 31.47 0.44 1.21
CA VAL A 32 31.87 -0.97 1.40
C VAL A 32 30.88 -1.69 2.33
N LEU A 33 30.40 -1.01 3.37
CA LEU A 33 29.43 -1.52 4.35
C LEU A 33 28.12 -1.94 3.67
N LEU A 34 27.55 -1.06 2.84
CA LEU A 34 26.29 -1.32 2.15
C LEU A 34 26.41 -2.49 1.16
N ARG A 35 27.58 -2.67 0.53
CA ARG A 35 27.88 -3.81 -0.35
C ARG A 35 28.07 -5.12 0.41
N GLN A 36 28.62 -5.09 1.62
CA GLN A 36 28.74 -6.26 2.48
C GLN A 36 27.38 -6.69 3.04
N ILE A 37 26.57 -5.73 3.50
CA ILE A 37 25.21 -5.96 3.98
C ILE A 37 24.31 -6.51 2.86
N ALA A 38 24.39 -5.97 1.63
CA ALA A 38 23.62 -6.45 0.48
C ALA A 38 23.90 -7.91 0.09
N ARG A 39 25.02 -8.48 0.56
CA ARG A 39 25.39 -9.90 0.33
C ARG A 39 24.95 -10.82 1.47
N MET A 40 24.39 -10.30 2.55
CA MET A 40 23.92 -11.09 3.69
C MET A 40 22.45 -11.45 3.48
N GLU A 41 22.10 -12.74 3.49
CA GLU A 41 20.71 -13.16 3.67
C GLU A 41 20.26 -12.81 5.09
N LEU A 42 19.36 -11.83 5.21
CA LEU A 42 18.87 -11.29 6.48
C LEU A 42 17.65 -12.09 6.94
N ARG A 43 17.66 -12.50 8.21
CA ARG A 43 16.51 -13.14 8.87
C ARG A 43 15.79 -12.14 9.79
N ASP A 44 14.51 -12.39 10.05
CA ASP A 44 13.61 -11.52 10.83
C ASP A 44 13.97 -11.34 12.31
N ASP A 45 14.95 -12.10 12.84
CA ASP A 45 15.46 -11.98 14.20
C ASP A 45 16.66 -11.02 14.34
N LEU A 46 17.06 -10.34 13.26
CA LEU A 46 18.16 -9.39 13.28
C LEU A 46 17.82 -8.14 14.12
N ARG A 47 18.42 -8.04 15.30
CA ARG A 47 18.48 -6.79 16.05
C ARG A 47 19.62 -5.91 15.52
N ILE A 48 19.27 -4.79 14.92
CA ILE A 48 20.23 -3.78 14.45
C ILE A 48 20.57 -2.84 15.60
N PRO A 49 21.85 -2.60 15.94
CA PRO A 49 22.23 -1.64 16.97
C PRO A 49 21.72 -0.22 16.70
N GLU A 50 21.23 0.49 17.72
CA GLU A 50 20.64 1.84 17.57
C GLU A 50 21.62 2.86 16.96
N ALA A 51 22.92 2.73 17.25
CA ALA A 51 23.96 3.56 16.64
C ALA A 51 24.00 3.42 15.11
N LEU A 52 23.80 2.21 14.60
CA LEU A 52 23.75 1.94 13.16
C LEU A 52 22.42 2.44 12.55
N LEU A 53 21.30 2.30 13.27
CA LEU A 53 20.02 2.88 12.84
C LEU A 53 20.09 4.41 12.72
N ALA A 54 20.73 5.09 13.68
CA ALA A 54 20.96 6.53 13.65
C ALA A 54 21.88 6.97 12.48
N GLN A 55 22.89 6.16 12.14
CA GLN A 55 23.76 6.41 10.99
C GLN A 55 23.03 6.19 9.65
N LEU A 56 22.19 5.15 9.55
CA LEU A 56 21.38 4.91 8.36
C LEU A 56 20.35 6.03 8.13
N ARG A 57 19.78 6.59 9.21
CA ARG A 57 18.85 7.74 9.15
C ARG A 57 19.49 9.04 8.65
N THR A 58 20.81 9.21 8.77
CA THR A 58 21.54 10.46 8.47
C THR A 58 22.33 10.43 7.16
N ALA A 59 22.42 9.27 6.50
CA ALA A 59 22.98 9.19 5.15
C ALA A 59 22.05 9.92 4.14
N ALA A 60 22.61 10.72 3.24
CA ALA A 60 21.82 11.62 2.39
C ALA A 60 21.07 10.89 1.25
N PRO A 61 19.87 11.38 0.85
CA PRO A 61 18.97 10.70 -0.09
C PRO A 61 19.31 10.82 -1.60
N ASN A 62 20.24 11.68 -2.02
CA ASN A 62 20.27 12.17 -3.41
C ASN A 62 21.56 11.91 -4.22
N THR A 63 22.23 10.78 -4.04
CA THR A 63 23.35 10.39 -4.93
C THR A 63 23.04 9.12 -5.75
N PRO A 64 23.14 9.16 -7.10
CA PRO A 64 22.82 8.05 -7.99
C PRO A 64 23.54 6.73 -7.68
N GLU A 65 24.73 6.82 -7.06
CA GLU A 65 25.59 5.67 -6.71
C GLU A 65 25.00 4.79 -5.59
N PHE A 66 23.96 5.25 -4.88
CA PHE A 66 23.45 4.60 -3.66
C PHE A 66 22.06 3.94 -3.80
N TYR A 67 21.37 4.02 -4.96
CA TYR A 67 20.00 3.50 -5.11
C TYR A 67 19.84 2.00 -4.79
N GLY A 68 20.80 1.16 -5.16
CA GLY A 68 20.78 -0.28 -4.85
C GLY A 68 21.12 -0.61 -3.39
N CYS A 69 21.84 0.29 -2.71
CA CYS A 69 22.26 0.12 -1.33
C CYS A 69 21.20 0.62 -0.33
N TRP A 70 20.41 1.63 -0.75
CA TRP A 70 19.32 2.19 0.05
C TRP A 70 18.08 1.31 0.14
N SER A 71 17.78 0.51 -0.90
CA SER A 71 16.70 -0.48 -0.81
C SER A 71 16.97 -1.49 0.31
N VAL A 72 18.23 -1.95 0.43
CA VAL A 72 18.69 -2.87 1.47
C VAL A 72 18.70 -2.21 2.84
N ALA A 73 19.19 -0.97 2.97
CA ALA A 73 19.13 -0.20 4.21
C ALA A 73 17.68 0.06 4.69
N ARG A 74 16.75 0.36 3.78
CA ARG A 74 15.32 0.47 4.09
C ARG A 74 14.71 -0.86 4.51
N SER A 75 15.10 -1.98 3.88
CA SER A 75 14.66 -3.31 4.30
C SER A 75 15.17 -3.64 5.71
N LEU A 76 16.42 -3.29 6.02
CA LEU A 76 16.99 -3.42 7.36
C LEU A 76 16.28 -2.57 8.42
N LEU A 77 16.05 -1.29 8.14
CA LEU A 77 15.28 -0.40 9.03
C LEU A 77 13.85 -0.90 9.26
N ARG A 78 13.21 -1.45 8.21
CA ARG A 78 11.88 -2.09 8.29
C ARG A 78 11.89 -3.33 9.19
N VAL A 79 12.89 -4.21 9.05
CA VAL A 79 13.03 -5.41 9.91
C VAL A 79 13.31 -5.01 11.37
N ALA A 80 14.09 -3.95 11.60
CA ALA A 80 14.45 -3.52 12.95
C ALA A 80 13.35 -2.76 13.71
N GLN A 81 12.38 -2.14 13.02
CA GLN A 81 11.35 -1.27 13.63
C GLN A 81 9.91 -1.65 13.29
N GLY A 82 9.69 -2.67 12.47
CA GLY A 82 8.36 -3.13 12.06
C GLY A 82 7.80 -4.25 12.92
N ALA A 83 6.55 -4.63 12.64
CA ALA A 83 5.92 -5.76 13.30
C ALA A 83 6.69 -7.07 13.06
N SER A 84 6.71 -7.93 14.07
CA SER A 84 7.30 -9.27 13.97
C SER A 84 6.60 -10.10 12.88
N ARG A 85 7.31 -11.09 12.33
CA ARG A 85 6.73 -12.03 11.35
C ARG A 85 5.49 -12.75 11.91
N ALA A 86 5.53 -13.14 13.18
CA ALA A 86 4.40 -13.77 13.88
C ALA A 86 3.17 -12.85 13.92
N GLU A 87 3.37 -11.55 14.17
CA GLU A 87 2.29 -10.55 14.15
C GLU A 87 1.67 -10.40 12.77
N ARG A 88 2.49 -10.39 11.70
CA ARG A 88 1.98 -10.37 10.32
C ARG A 88 1.16 -11.62 10.00
N ILE A 89 1.68 -12.79 10.34
CA ILE A 89 0.97 -14.06 10.12
C ILE A 89 -0.35 -14.08 10.88
N ALA A 90 -0.38 -13.60 12.12
CA ALA A 90 -1.62 -13.51 12.88
C ALA A 90 -2.65 -12.58 12.23
N ARG A 91 -2.22 -11.40 11.77
CA ARG A 91 -3.09 -10.47 11.00
C ARG A 91 -3.58 -11.08 9.70
N LEU A 92 -2.73 -11.80 8.97
CA LEU A 92 -3.10 -12.52 7.76
C LEU A 92 -4.13 -13.61 8.02
N SER A 93 -3.98 -14.38 9.10
CA SER A 93 -4.94 -15.40 9.52
C SER A 93 -6.31 -14.81 9.85
N LEU A 94 -6.34 -13.67 10.56
CA LEU A 94 -7.59 -12.94 10.82
C LEU A 94 -8.20 -12.40 9.52
N ALA A 95 -7.40 -11.79 8.65
CA ALA A 95 -7.85 -11.26 7.36
C ALA A 95 -8.32 -12.37 6.40
N HIS A 96 -7.81 -13.60 6.52
CA HIS A 96 -8.26 -14.75 5.74
C HIS A 96 -9.72 -15.11 6.08
N VAL A 97 -10.08 -15.11 7.36
CA VAL A 97 -11.44 -15.46 7.82
C VAL A 97 -12.43 -14.32 7.64
N TYR A 98 -12.06 -13.13 8.12
CA TYR A 98 -12.97 -11.98 8.19
C TYR A 98 -12.92 -11.10 6.93
N GLY A 99 -11.95 -11.36 6.05
CA GLY A 99 -11.73 -10.66 4.80
C GLY A 99 -10.68 -9.54 4.90
N GLY A 100 -10.08 -9.17 3.78
CA GLY A 100 -9.02 -8.16 3.74
C GLY A 100 -9.42 -6.75 4.17
N GLY A 101 -10.71 -6.40 4.12
CA GLY A 101 -11.23 -5.13 4.64
C GLY A 101 -11.50 -5.13 6.14
N THR A 102 -11.10 -6.19 6.86
CA THR A 102 -11.22 -6.25 8.32
C THR A 102 -10.40 -5.14 8.95
N THR A 103 -11.02 -4.43 9.88
CA THR A 103 -10.38 -3.31 10.56
C THR A 103 -9.68 -3.72 11.86
N ALA A 104 -8.77 -2.88 12.32
CA ALA A 104 -8.04 -3.06 13.58
C ALA A 104 -8.97 -3.09 14.81
N ARG A 105 -10.22 -2.63 14.71
CA ARG A 105 -11.26 -2.78 15.75
C ARG A 105 -11.45 -4.23 16.19
N LEU A 106 -11.22 -5.21 15.31
CA LEU A 106 -11.25 -6.62 15.67
C LEU A 106 -10.25 -6.94 16.79
N LEU A 107 -9.10 -6.24 16.80
CA LEU A 107 -8.01 -6.47 17.74
C LEU A 107 -8.25 -5.85 19.11
N LYS A 108 -9.15 -4.86 19.22
CA LYS A 108 -9.47 -4.16 20.50
C LYS A 108 -8.22 -3.62 21.23
N GLY A 109 -7.22 -3.17 20.47
CA GLY A 109 -5.96 -2.65 21.01
C GLY A 109 -4.93 -3.71 21.43
N GLU A 110 -5.24 -5.01 21.27
CA GLU A 110 -4.30 -6.09 21.57
C GLU A 110 -3.47 -6.48 20.33
N PRO A 111 -2.26 -7.04 20.49
CA PRO A 111 -1.51 -7.67 19.41
C PRO A 111 -2.32 -8.77 18.72
N ALA A 112 -2.22 -8.90 17.39
CA ALA A 112 -2.97 -9.92 16.66
C ALA A 112 -2.59 -11.34 17.07
N VAL A 113 -1.33 -11.57 17.48
CA VAL A 113 -0.89 -12.86 18.03
C VAL A 113 -1.69 -13.28 19.27
N ASP A 114 -2.04 -12.35 20.14
CA ASP A 114 -2.75 -12.61 21.39
C ASP A 114 -4.24 -12.85 21.12
N VAL A 115 -4.83 -12.06 20.21
CA VAL A 115 -6.21 -12.26 19.72
C VAL A 115 -6.37 -13.62 19.06
N LEU A 116 -5.40 -14.02 18.25
CA LEU A 116 -5.40 -15.33 17.60
C LEU A 116 -5.26 -16.47 18.62
N GLY A 117 -4.39 -16.32 19.62
CA GLY A 117 -4.26 -17.26 20.73
C GLY A 117 -5.57 -17.44 21.51
N SER A 118 -6.25 -16.33 21.80
CA SER A 118 -7.54 -16.34 22.51
C SER A 118 -8.66 -17.01 21.70
N LEU A 119 -8.70 -16.81 20.37
CA LEU A 119 -9.63 -17.48 19.47
C LEU A 119 -9.43 -19.00 19.47
N ARG A 120 -8.17 -19.45 19.49
CA ARG A 120 -7.83 -20.88 19.60
C ARG A 120 -8.39 -21.48 20.89
N GLU A 121 -8.09 -20.90 22.04
CA GLU A 121 -8.58 -21.40 23.33
C GLU A 121 -10.12 -21.45 23.40
N THR A 122 -10.80 -20.44 22.86
CA THR A 122 -12.26 -20.36 22.86
C THR A 122 -12.88 -21.44 21.95
N SER A 123 -12.24 -21.73 20.82
CA SER A 123 -12.67 -22.77 19.89
C SER A 123 -12.52 -24.19 20.46
N GLU A 124 -11.42 -24.46 21.19
CA GLU A 124 -11.15 -25.74 21.85
C GLU A 124 -12.19 -26.06 22.94
N ARG A 125 -12.80 -25.02 23.52
CA ARG A 125 -13.91 -25.14 24.49
C ARG A 125 -15.30 -25.28 23.84
N GLY A 126 -15.39 -25.36 22.52
CA GLY A 126 -16.64 -25.59 21.77
C GLY A 126 -17.51 -24.35 21.55
N GLY A 127 -16.93 -23.14 21.64
CA GLY A 127 -17.66 -21.87 21.51
C GLY A 127 -17.91 -21.38 20.08
N PHE A 128 -18.59 -20.23 19.98
CA PHE A 128 -18.69 -19.44 18.75
C PHE A 128 -17.27 -19.14 18.22
N GLY A 129 -17.01 -19.40 16.93
CA GLY A 129 -15.70 -19.21 16.31
C GLY A 129 -14.97 -20.50 15.90
N ARG A 130 -15.54 -21.69 16.17
CA ARG A 130 -14.96 -22.97 15.74
C ARG A 130 -14.66 -23.04 14.24
N GLN A 131 -15.60 -22.64 13.38
CA GLN A 131 -15.40 -22.65 11.92
C GLN A 131 -14.29 -21.67 11.47
N ALA A 132 -14.23 -20.49 12.09
CA ALA A 132 -13.16 -19.53 11.85
C ALA A 132 -11.79 -20.12 12.24
N PHE A 133 -11.71 -20.76 13.40
CA PHE A 133 -10.49 -21.42 13.85
C PHE A 133 -10.08 -22.59 12.93
N GLU A 134 -11.02 -23.45 12.52
CA GLU A 134 -10.74 -24.55 11.58
C GLU A 134 -10.19 -24.01 10.23
N SER A 135 -10.72 -22.88 9.76
CA SER A 135 -10.18 -22.19 8.57
C SER A 135 -8.77 -21.66 8.81
N ILE A 136 -8.49 -21.06 9.97
CA ILE A 136 -7.15 -20.55 10.31
C ILE A 136 -6.15 -21.69 10.49
N ALA A 137 -6.56 -22.80 11.12
CA ALA A 137 -5.70 -23.95 11.38
C ALA A 137 -5.20 -24.62 10.09
N THR A 138 -5.93 -24.44 8.99
CA THR A 138 -5.54 -24.95 7.65
C THR A 138 -4.89 -23.87 6.78
N PHE A 139 -4.84 -22.62 7.25
CA PHE A 139 -4.25 -21.50 6.53
C PHE A 139 -2.75 -21.39 6.80
N ASP A 140 -1.94 -21.56 5.75
CA ASP A 140 -0.49 -21.40 5.82
C ASP A 140 -0.09 -19.95 5.50
N GLY A 141 -0.17 -19.10 6.52
CA GLY A 141 0.22 -17.68 6.41
C GLY A 141 1.72 -17.48 6.15
N GLU A 142 2.57 -18.40 6.59
CA GLU A 142 4.02 -18.36 6.39
C GLU A 142 4.35 -18.60 4.91
N ALA A 143 3.78 -19.65 4.31
CA ALA A 143 3.96 -19.93 2.90
C ALA A 143 3.37 -18.83 2.01
N LEU A 144 2.19 -18.27 2.38
CA LEU A 144 1.61 -17.14 1.65
C LEU A 144 2.55 -15.93 1.68
N LEU A 145 3.09 -15.58 2.84
CA LEU A 145 3.99 -14.43 2.99
C LEU A 145 5.28 -14.65 2.21
N ALA A 146 5.92 -15.81 2.33
CA ALA A 146 7.13 -16.15 1.60
C ALA A 146 6.94 -16.15 0.08
N HIS A 147 5.81 -16.66 -0.42
CA HIS A 147 5.48 -16.62 -1.84
C HIS A 147 5.27 -15.19 -2.34
N ALA A 148 4.57 -14.37 -1.56
CA ALA A 148 4.37 -12.96 -1.88
C ALA A 148 5.70 -12.20 -1.93
N GLU A 149 6.61 -12.44 -0.99
CA GLU A 149 7.96 -11.87 -0.94
C GLU A 149 8.77 -12.22 -2.18
N ALA A 150 8.69 -13.49 -2.64
CA ALA A 150 9.32 -13.93 -3.87
C ALA A 150 8.78 -13.21 -5.13
N ASP A 151 7.49 -12.83 -5.12
CA ASP A 151 6.84 -12.04 -6.17
C ASP A 151 7.06 -10.52 -6.02
N GLY A 152 7.91 -10.09 -5.08
CA GLY A 152 8.20 -8.68 -4.83
C GLY A 152 7.06 -7.92 -4.15
N ALA A 153 6.16 -8.65 -3.48
CA ALA A 153 5.11 -8.10 -2.63
C ALA A 153 5.48 -8.22 -1.14
N ARG A 154 4.92 -7.33 -0.34
CA ARG A 154 5.03 -7.33 1.13
C ARG A 154 3.67 -7.09 1.76
N TYR A 155 3.49 -7.55 2.97
CA TYR A 155 2.33 -7.22 3.78
C TYR A 155 2.71 -6.15 4.80
N VAL A 156 2.26 -4.90 4.60
CA VAL A 156 2.54 -3.75 5.47
C VAL A 156 1.45 -3.64 6.53
N VAL A 157 1.83 -3.39 7.79
CA VAL A 157 0.91 -3.28 8.93
C VAL A 157 1.13 -1.95 9.69
N PRO A 158 0.20 -1.51 10.57
CA PRO A 158 0.24 -0.21 11.24
C PRO A 158 1.54 0.15 11.98
N GLU A 159 2.22 -0.86 12.53
CA GLU A 159 3.48 -0.74 13.26
C GLU A 159 4.68 -0.46 12.34
N ASP A 160 4.53 -0.61 11.02
CA ASP A 160 5.60 -0.35 10.08
C ASP A 160 5.80 1.14 9.82
N ILE A 161 7.05 1.54 9.66
CA ILE A 161 7.42 2.87 9.15
C ILE A 161 6.80 3.17 7.77
N ASP A 162 6.52 2.12 7.01
CA ASP A 162 5.94 2.19 5.68
C ASP A 162 4.41 2.31 5.69
N TRP A 163 3.79 2.35 6.88
CA TRP A 163 2.36 2.57 7.05
C TRP A 163 1.99 4.06 6.89
N PRO A 164 1.13 4.42 5.92
CA PRO A 164 0.72 5.80 5.68
C PRO A 164 0.07 6.48 6.88
N GLU A 165 0.40 7.75 7.07
CA GLU A 165 -0.25 8.58 8.10
C GLU A 165 -1.75 8.75 7.84
N THR A 166 -2.15 8.81 6.56
CA THR A 166 -3.57 8.83 6.17
C THR A 166 -4.32 7.64 6.75
N LEU A 167 -3.74 6.44 6.72
CA LEU A 167 -4.36 5.26 7.33
C LEU A 167 -4.23 5.23 8.84
N ARG A 168 -3.12 5.74 9.40
CA ARG A 168 -2.93 5.86 10.86
C ARG A 168 -4.02 6.74 11.50
N ALA A 169 -4.41 7.82 10.83
CA ALA A 169 -5.48 8.72 11.27
C ALA A 169 -6.86 8.04 11.39
N LEU A 170 -7.05 6.84 10.81
CA LEU A 170 -8.29 6.07 10.95
C LEU A 170 -8.39 5.29 12.27
N GLY A 171 -7.29 5.20 13.04
CA GLY A 171 -7.26 4.44 14.29
C GLY A 171 -7.74 3.00 14.11
N GLU A 172 -8.74 2.59 14.89
CA GLU A 172 -9.31 1.24 14.84
C GLU A 172 -10.09 0.94 13.54
N ASP A 173 -10.47 1.95 12.76
CA ASP A 173 -11.10 1.76 11.45
C ASP A 173 -10.08 1.52 10.33
N ALA A 174 -8.78 1.60 10.62
CA ALA A 174 -7.71 1.23 9.69
C ALA A 174 -7.73 -0.28 9.40
N PRO A 175 -7.33 -0.74 8.20
CA PRO A 175 -7.30 -2.18 7.90
C PRO A 175 -6.22 -2.90 8.70
N LEU A 176 -6.36 -4.22 8.90
CA LEU A 176 -5.36 -5.04 9.60
C LEU A 176 -3.97 -4.98 8.94
N GLY A 177 -3.92 -4.72 7.64
CA GLY A 177 -2.70 -4.53 6.88
C GLY A 177 -3.00 -4.42 5.40
N LEU A 178 -1.98 -4.10 4.60
CA LEU A 178 -2.06 -3.93 3.16
C LEU A 178 -1.03 -4.77 2.44
N TRP A 179 -1.46 -5.43 1.37
CA TRP A 179 -0.52 -6.01 0.41
C TRP A 179 -0.01 -4.92 -0.52
N VAL A 180 1.30 -4.85 -0.69
CA VAL A 180 1.99 -3.85 -1.50
C VAL A 180 3.05 -4.53 -2.36
N ARG A 181 2.98 -4.39 -3.69
CA ARG A 181 3.98 -4.85 -4.65
C ARG A 181 4.74 -3.66 -5.23
N GLY A 182 6.06 -3.78 -5.33
CA GLY A 182 6.98 -2.70 -5.73
C GLY A 182 7.86 -2.22 -4.58
N THR A 183 8.91 -1.46 -4.88
CA THR A 183 10.00 -1.17 -3.92
C THR A 183 9.91 0.20 -3.23
N ALA A 184 9.12 1.13 -3.78
CA ALA A 184 8.91 2.45 -3.18
C ALA A 184 8.25 2.37 -1.80
N SER A 185 8.40 3.44 -1.01
CA SER A 185 7.71 3.55 0.27
C SER A 185 6.24 3.92 0.05
N LEU A 186 5.33 3.12 0.61
CA LEU A 186 3.91 3.41 0.57
C LEU A 186 3.61 4.68 1.39
N ALA A 187 4.25 4.84 2.56
CA ALA A 187 4.06 6.02 3.39
C ALA A 187 4.48 7.33 2.68
N GLU A 188 5.65 7.35 2.02
CA GLU A 188 6.12 8.52 1.27
C GLU A 188 5.16 8.87 0.13
N LEU A 189 4.79 7.87 -0.69
CA LEU A 189 3.92 8.10 -1.83
C LEU A 189 2.52 8.52 -1.43
N ALA A 190 1.97 7.95 -0.35
CA ALA A 190 0.65 8.30 0.17
C ALA A 190 0.62 9.70 0.82
N GLY A 191 1.76 10.24 1.26
CA GLY A 191 1.83 11.51 1.99
C GLY A 191 1.33 12.73 1.20
N THR A 192 1.45 12.71 -0.13
CA THR A 192 0.95 13.78 -1.02
C THR A 192 -0.08 13.27 -2.02
N ALA A 193 -0.74 12.14 -1.74
CA ALA A 193 -1.51 11.43 -2.75
C ALA A 193 -2.93 11.95 -2.98
N VAL A 194 -3.38 11.92 -4.25
CA VAL A 194 -4.75 12.19 -4.67
C VAL A 194 -5.31 11.00 -5.43
N ALA A 195 -6.52 10.57 -5.07
CA ALA A 195 -7.22 9.56 -5.83
C ALA A 195 -7.90 10.20 -7.04
N VAL A 196 -7.65 9.69 -8.25
CA VAL A 196 -8.40 10.07 -9.45
C VAL A 196 -9.19 8.86 -9.91
N THR A 197 -10.52 8.96 -9.88
CA THR A 197 -11.40 7.83 -10.22
C THR A 197 -12.58 8.25 -11.06
N GLY A 198 -13.18 7.32 -11.80
CA GLY A 198 -14.30 7.67 -12.67
C GLY A 198 -15.09 6.48 -13.19
N SER A 199 -15.86 6.72 -14.25
CA SER A 199 -16.63 5.69 -14.93
C SER A 199 -15.71 4.68 -15.61
N ARG A 200 -16.02 3.39 -15.46
CA ARG A 200 -15.37 2.31 -16.25
C ARG A 200 -15.70 2.41 -17.73
N ALA A 201 -16.87 2.96 -18.06
CA ALA A 201 -17.33 3.26 -19.41
C ALA A 201 -17.19 4.77 -19.69
N ALA A 202 -16.12 5.39 -19.18
CA ALA A 202 -15.86 6.81 -19.40
C ALA A 202 -15.86 7.15 -20.89
N SER A 203 -16.42 8.32 -21.20
CA SER A 203 -16.35 8.89 -22.54
C SER A 203 -14.92 9.28 -22.90
N ASP A 204 -14.67 9.65 -24.14
CA ASP A 204 -13.35 10.14 -24.54
C ASP A 204 -13.00 11.47 -23.84
N TYR A 205 -14.02 12.30 -23.56
CA TYR A 205 -13.87 13.44 -22.67
C TYR A 205 -13.44 13.00 -21.27
N GLY A 206 -14.14 12.04 -20.65
CA GLY A 206 -13.82 11.56 -19.31
C GLY A 206 -12.41 10.97 -19.21
N LYS A 207 -11.97 10.18 -20.19
CA LYS A 207 -10.60 9.67 -20.26
C LYS A 207 -9.57 10.78 -20.44
N HIS A 208 -9.84 11.73 -21.34
CA HIS A 208 -8.95 12.86 -21.58
C HIS A 208 -8.76 13.70 -20.31
N ILE A 209 -9.85 14.07 -19.63
CA ILE A 209 -9.79 14.86 -18.40
C ILE A 209 -9.11 14.08 -17.27
N ALA A 210 -9.40 12.78 -17.11
CA ALA A 210 -8.74 11.97 -16.09
C ALA A 210 -7.21 11.90 -16.31
N GLY A 211 -6.77 11.70 -17.55
CA GLY A 211 -5.35 11.72 -17.91
C GLY A 211 -4.71 13.10 -17.74
N TYR A 212 -5.39 14.16 -18.15
CA TYR A 212 -4.93 15.55 -18.01
C TYR A 212 -4.73 15.94 -16.54
N LEU A 213 -5.72 15.69 -15.70
CA LEU A 213 -5.63 15.99 -14.26
C LEU A 213 -4.52 15.17 -13.60
N ALA A 214 -4.42 13.87 -13.92
CA ALA A 214 -3.39 13.01 -13.37
C ALA A 214 -1.97 13.44 -13.78
N GLY A 215 -1.76 13.80 -15.05
CA GLY A 215 -0.48 14.32 -15.53
C GLY A 215 -0.09 15.63 -14.85
N GLY A 216 -1.03 16.57 -14.71
CA GLY A 216 -0.75 17.84 -14.05
C GLY A 216 -0.54 17.74 -12.53
N LEU A 217 -1.14 16.75 -11.87
CA LEU A 217 -0.84 16.40 -10.47
C LEU A 217 0.58 15.81 -10.35
N ALA A 218 0.92 14.87 -11.24
CA ALA A 218 2.27 14.31 -11.32
C ALA A 218 3.34 15.39 -11.58
N ASP A 219 3.05 16.40 -12.39
CA ASP A 219 3.93 17.56 -12.62
C ASP A 219 4.20 18.40 -11.37
N ARG A 220 3.37 18.27 -10.34
CA ARG A 220 3.45 18.99 -9.06
C ARG A 220 3.88 18.05 -7.91
N ASP A 221 4.51 16.93 -8.23
CA ASP A 221 4.97 15.90 -7.28
C ASP A 221 3.83 15.34 -6.38
N VAL A 222 2.60 15.34 -6.90
CA VAL A 222 1.43 14.72 -6.27
C VAL A 222 1.25 13.31 -6.80
N THR A 223 1.32 12.33 -5.90
CA THR A 223 1.10 10.92 -6.25
C THR A 223 -0.34 10.70 -6.69
N VAL A 224 -0.53 10.14 -7.88
CA VAL A 224 -1.85 9.72 -8.35
C VAL A 224 -2.15 8.30 -7.88
N VAL A 225 -3.30 8.12 -7.23
CA VAL A 225 -3.86 6.82 -6.84
C VAL A 225 -5.07 6.53 -7.70
N ALA A 226 -5.13 5.37 -8.33
CA ALA A 226 -6.27 4.98 -9.14
C ALA A 226 -6.44 3.46 -9.15
N ALA A 227 -7.65 2.99 -9.46
CA ALA A 227 -7.85 1.57 -9.63
C ALA A 227 -7.18 1.06 -10.91
N ILE A 228 -6.58 -0.13 -10.85
CA ILE A 228 -6.07 -0.78 -12.05
C ILE A 228 -7.26 -1.32 -12.85
N GLY A 229 -7.43 -0.84 -14.08
CA GLY A 229 -8.58 -1.21 -14.90
C GLY A 229 -8.77 -0.32 -16.14
N HIS A 230 -10.03 -0.22 -16.57
CA HIS A 230 -10.43 0.51 -17.78
C HIS A 230 -11.13 1.83 -17.44
N GLY A 231 -11.34 2.66 -18.47
CA GLY A 231 -12.08 3.91 -18.34
C GLY A 231 -11.22 5.01 -17.74
N ALA A 232 -11.84 5.85 -16.90
CA ALA A 232 -11.17 6.99 -16.30
C ALA A 232 -9.97 6.58 -15.42
N ASP A 233 -10.09 5.50 -14.63
CA ASP A 233 -8.99 5.06 -13.75
C ASP A 233 -7.74 4.67 -14.55
N GLY A 234 -7.92 3.92 -15.65
CA GLY A 234 -6.81 3.52 -16.53
C GLY A 234 -6.18 4.72 -17.27
N ALA A 235 -6.99 5.70 -17.65
CA ALA A 235 -6.51 6.94 -18.26
C ALA A 235 -5.76 7.82 -17.25
N ALA A 236 -6.20 7.87 -16.00
CA ALA A 236 -5.49 8.56 -14.92
C ALA A 236 -4.11 7.94 -14.66
N LEU A 237 -4.04 6.60 -14.54
CA LEU A 237 -2.75 5.89 -14.39
C LEU A 237 -1.83 6.17 -15.58
N ALA A 238 -2.35 6.11 -16.81
CA ALA A 238 -1.56 6.41 -18.00
C ALA A 238 -1.08 7.87 -18.01
N GLY A 239 -1.94 8.84 -17.66
CA GLY A 239 -1.59 10.26 -17.59
C GLY A 239 -0.50 10.55 -16.55
N ALA A 240 -0.58 9.91 -15.37
CA ALA A 240 0.44 10.03 -14.33
C ALA A 240 1.81 9.48 -14.74
N LEU A 241 1.84 8.49 -15.65
CA LEU A 241 3.07 7.89 -16.16
C LEU A 241 3.75 8.70 -17.26
N VAL A 242 3.02 9.61 -17.93
CA VAL A 242 3.55 10.42 -19.03
C VAL A 242 4.22 11.66 -18.45
N ARG A 243 5.55 11.58 -18.19
CA ARG A 243 6.44 12.72 -17.93
C ARG A 243 7.78 12.61 -18.66
N GLY A 244 8.44 13.76 -18.80
CA GLY A 244 9.86 13.93 -19.17
C GLY A 244 10.82 13.52 -18.03
N GLU A 245 11.88 14.30 -17.77
CA GLU A 245 13.09 13.89 -17.02
C GLU A 245 12.90 13.40 -15.56
N ALA A 246 11.73 13.58 -14.93
CA ALA A 246 11.42 13.03 -13.61
C ALA A 246 10.07 12.28 -13.62
N ALA A 247 10.13 10.96 -13.43
CA ALA A 247 8.97 10.07 -13.45
C ALA A 247 8.17 10.17 -12.15
N ALA A 248 6.86 10.43 -12.25
CA ALA A 248 5.97 10.24 -11.11
C ALA A 248 5.72 8.74 -10.87
N THR A 249 5.54 8.38 -9.61
CA THR A 249 5.38 7.00 -9.13
C THR A 249 3.92 6.78 -8.69
N PRO A 250 3.01 6.42 -9.60
CA PRO A 250 1.60 6.24 -9.25
C PRO A 250 1.37 5.01 -8.36
N ILE A 251 0.22 5.00 -7.68
CA ILE A 251 -0.26 3.83 -6.93
C ILE A 251 -1.49 3.26 -7.64
N GLY A 252 -1.38 2.01 -8.11
CA GLY A 252 -2.49 1.24 -8.64
C GLY A 252 -3.15 0.38 -7.57
N VAL A 253 -4.48 0.39 -7.49
CA VAL A 253 -5.23 -0.40 -6.49
C VAL A 253 -6.08 -1.50 -7.14
N HIS A 254 -6.00 -2.73 -6.62
CA HIS A 254 -6.79 -3.87 -7.11
C HIS A 254 -8.03 -4.16 -6.27
N ALA A 255 -9.04 -4.78 -6.90
CA ALA A 255 -10.20 -5.39 -6.22
C ALA A 255 -10.03 -6.91 -5.98
N GLY A 256 -8.84 -7.42 -6.31
CA GLY A 256 -8.31 -8.76 -6.02
C GLY A 256 -6.92 -8.62 -5.40
N GLY A 257 -6.09 -9.66 -5.38
CA GLY A 257 -4.74 -9.61 -4.83
C GLY A 257 -3.77 -8.63 -5.51
N VAL A 258 -2.60 -8.39 -4.93
CA VAL A 258 -1.53 -7.65 -5.64
C VAL A 258 -0.90 -8.45 -6.78
N THR A 259 -1.10 -9.76 -6.80
CA THR A 259 -0.88 -10.67 -7.93
C THR A 259 -2.15 -11.49 -8.14
N GLY A 260 -2.44 -11.91 -9.37
CA GLY A 260 -3.65 -12.68 -9.65
C GLY A 260 -3.81 -12.99 -11.14
N PRO A 261 -4.81 -13.81 -11.51
CA PRO A 261 -5.08 -14.20 -12.89
C PRO A 261 -5.75 -13.06 -13.67
N TYR A 262 -5.03 -11.98 -13.90
CA TYR A 262 -5.54 -10.77 -14.54
C TYR A 262 -5.39 -10.82 -16.05
N GLY A 263 -6.31 -10.14 -16.75
CA GLY A 263 -6.22 -9.97 -18.20
C GLY A 263 -5.03 -9.08 -18.59
N GLU A 264 -4.52 -9.29 -19.80
CA GLU A 264 -3.29 -8.67 -20.29
C GLU A 264 -3.28 -7.13 -20.22
N ALA A 265 -4.43 -6.48 -20.40
CA ALA A 265 -4.55 -5.03 -20.27
C ALA A 265 -4.25 -4.55 -18.83
N MET A 266 -4.73 -5.26 -17.80
CA MET A 266 -4.46 -4.93 -16.40
C MET A 266 -3.01 -5.24 -16.03
N LEU A 267 -2.50 -6.39 -16.48
CA LEU A 267 -1.09 -6.74 -16.30
C LEU A 267 -0.15 -5.72 -16.96
N ARG A 268 -0.56 -5.13 -18.09
CA ARG A 268 0.21 -4.04 -18.73
C ARG A 268 0.29 -2.80 -17.84
N HIS A 269 -0.82 -2.36 -17.26
CA HIS A 269 -0.81 -1.25 -16.31
C HIS A 269 0.08 -1.55 -15.10
N GLU A 270 -0.01 -2.76 -14.53
CA GLU A 270 0.87 -3.15 -13.42
C GLU A 270 2.35 -3.08 -13.80
N ARG A 271 2.73 -3.61 -14.96
CA ARG A 271 4.11 -3.57 -15.43
C ARG A 271 4.59 -2.13 -15.58
N TRP A 272 3.77 -1.25 -16.15
CA TRP A 272 4.11 0.17 -16.28
C TRP A 272 4.29 0.85 -14.92
N ILE A 273 3.33 0.68 -14.01
CA ILE A 273 3.40 1.23 -12.65
C ILE A 273 4.68 0.78 -11.93
N LEU A 274 4.99 -0.52 -11.97
CA LEU A 274 6.16 -1.05 -11.26
C LEU A 274 7.47 -0.62 -11.92
N SER A 275 7.51 -0.58 -13.26
CA SER A 275 8.69 -0.11 -13.99
C SER A 275 9.00 1.37 -13.79
N SER A 276 8.00 2.18 -13.44
CA SER A 276 8.20 3.59 -13.11
C SER A 276 8.58 3.83 -11.65
N GLY A 277 8.67 2.77 -10.82
CA GLY A 277 8.90 2.87 -9.38
C GLY A 277 7.64 3.08 -8.55
N GLY A 278 6.45 3.01 -9.16
CA GLY A 278 5.16 3.05 -8.48
C GLY A 278 4.84 1.76 -7.70
N LEU A 279 3.64 1.72 -7.12
CA LEU A 279 3.19 0.61 -6.27
C LEU A 279 1.87 0.02 -6.74
N VAL A 280 1.71 -1.29 -6.54
CA VAL A 280 0.41 -1.97 -6.65
C VAL A 280 -0.05 -2.34 -5.24
N VAL A 281 -1.25 -1.93 -4.85
CA VAL A 281 -1.76 -2.09 -3.47
C VAL A 281 -3.09 -2.83 -3.46
N SER A 282 -3.32 -3.65 -2.44
CA SER A 282 -4.61 -4.31 -2.20
C SER A 282 -4.85 -4.66 -0.74
N LEU A 283 -6.14 -4.77 -0.37
CA LEU A 283 -6.60 -5.42 0.86
C LEU A 283 -6.58 -6.94 0.76
N CYS A 284 -6.57 -7.50 -0.45
CA CYS A 284 -6.69 -8.94 -0.68
C CYS A 284 -5.32 -9.62 -0.77
N ALA A 285 -5.26 -10.85 -0.29
CA ALA A 285 -4.10 -11.72 -0.45
C ALA A 285 -3.74 -11.94 -1.94
N PRO A 286 -2.45 -12.13 -2.26
CA PRO A 286 -1.98 -12.65 -3.55
C PRO A 286 -2.80 -13.84 -4.05
N GLY A 287 -3.00 -13.91 -5.37
CA GLY A 287 -3.77 -14.97 -6.02
C GLY A 287 -5.29 -14.80 -5.96
N VAL A 288 -5.81 -13.92 -5.10
CA VAL A 288 -7.25 -13.66 -4.99
C VAL A 288 -7.78 -12.99 -6.27
N PRO A 289 -8.79 -13.55 -6.97
CA PRO A 289 -9.28 -12.98 -8.22
C PRO A 289 -10.06 -11.66 -8.00
N LEU A 290 -10.27 -10.91 -9.09
CA LEU A 290 -11.12 -9.72 -9.04
C LEU A 290 -12.55 -10.09 -8.65
N SER A 291 -13.19 -9.25 -7.84
CA SER A 291 -14.60 -9.42 -7.48
C SER A 291 -15.32 -8.08 -7.46
N SER A 292 -16.56 -8.07 -7.98
CA SER A 292 -17.45 -6.90 -7.89
C SER A 292 -17.81 -6.58 -6.45
N ALA A 293 -17.93 -7.59 -5.57
CA ALA A 293 -18.20 -7.41 -4.14
C ALA A 293 -17.08 -6.63 -3.43
N ARG A 294 -15.83 -6.78 -3.90
CA ARG A 294 -14.65 -6.10 -3.35
C ARG A 294 -14.34 -4.77 -4.00
N ALA A 295 -15.07 -4.38 -5.06
CA ALA A 295 -14.86 -3.11 -5.72
C ALA A 295 -15.13 -1.91 -4.79
N ASN A 296 -16.09 -2.04 -3.86
CA ASN A 296 -16.38 -1.00 -2.87
C ASN A 296 -15.25 -0.86 -1.85
N GLN A 297 -14.68 -1.98 -1.39
CA GLN A 297 -13.53 -1.98 -0.47
C GLN A 297 -12.30 -1.35 -1.12
N ARG A 298 -12.05 -1.63 -2.41
CA ARG A 298 -11.00 -0.97 -3.18
C ARG A 298 -11.23 0.54 -3.28
N GLN A 299 -12.47 0.97 -3.53
CA GLN A 299 -12.80 2.39 -3.63
C GLN A 299 -12.64 3.11 -2.29
N TRP A 300 -13.07 2.47 -1.20
CA TRP A 300 -12.76 2.92 0.15
C TRP A 300 -11.25 3.02 0.38
N LEU A 301 -10.46 2.01 -0.01
CA LEU A 301 -9.00 2.03 0.17
C LEU A 301 -8.35 3.20 -0.59
N MET A 302 -8.81 3.50 -1.80
CA MET A 302 -8.33 4.66 -2.55
C MET A 302 -8.63 5.97 -1.82
N THR A 303 -9.86 6.15 -1.31
CA THR A 303 -10.17 7.28 -0.43
C THR A 303 -9.31 7.21 0.84
N ALA A 304 -9.05 6.02 1.38
CA ALA A 304 -8.35 5.82 2.63
C ALA A 304 -6.88 6.25 2.59
N LEU A 305 -6.23 5.98 1.45
CA LEU A 305 -4.82 6.24 1.22
C LEU A 305 -4.51 7.69 0.87
N THR A 306 -5.51 8.49 0.48
CA THR A 306 -5.29 9.78 -0.19
C THR A 306 -5.81 10.95 0.63
N SER A 307 -5.27 12.14 0.35
CA SER A 307 -5.69 13.38 1.00
C SER A 307 -6.93 13.98 0.35
N ALA A 308 -7.20 13.66 -0.92
CA ALA A 308 -8.42 14.05 -1.63
C ALA A 308 -8.79 13.03 -2.71
N VAL A 309 -10.06 13.02 -3.11
CA VAL A 309 -10.56 12.16 -4.19
C VAL A 309 -11.25 12.98 -5.26
N VAL A 310 -10.85 12.80 -6.52
CA VAL A 310 -11.42 13.44 -7.70
C VAL A 310 -12.23 12.42 -8.50
N VAL A 311 -13.51 12.72 -8.70
CA VAL A 311 -14.43 11.91 -9.51
C VAL A 311 -14.59 12.49 -10.91
N VAL A 312 -14.15 11.75 -11.92
CA VAL A 312 -14.23 12.09 -13.35
C VAL A 312 -15.27 11.22 -14.04
N GLU A 313 -16.45 11.78 -14.28
CA GLU A 313 -17.65 11.08 -14.75
C GLU A 313 -18.13 9.95 -13.81
N ALA A 314 -19.40 10.03 -13.41
CA ALA A 314 -20.09 8.97 -12.71
C ALA A 314 -21.58 9.03 -13.05
N ALA A 315 -22.17 7.90 -13.40
CA ALA A 315 -23.62 7.78 -13.50
C ALA A 315 -24.25 7.76 -12.10
N ILE A 316 -25.49 8.26 -11.97
CA ILE A 316 -26.26 8.18 -10.72
C ILE A 316 -26.36 6.71 -10.25
N GLY A 317 -26.15 6.47 -8.95
CA GLY A 317 -26.20 5.14 -8.36
C GLY A 317 -24.99 4.24 -8.69
N SER A 318 -24.05 4.70 -9.53
CA SER A 318 -22.81 3.96 -9.79
C SER A 318 -21.92 3.94 -8.55
N ARG A 319 -21.01 2.95 -8.47
CA ARG A 319 -20.01 2.88 -7.39
C ARG A 319 -19.16 4.14 -7.31
N THR A 320 -18.79 4.72 -8.45
CA THR A 320 -18.02 5.95 -8.52
C THR A 320 -18.80 7.15 -7.96
N ALA A 321 -20.10 7.26 -8.23
CA ALA A 321 -20.95 8.28 -7.62
C ALA A 321 -21.11 8.08 -6.11
N ASN A 322 -21.05 6.82 -5.66
CA ASN A 322 -21.14 6.42 -4.26
C ASN A 322 -19.75 6.16 -3.64
N THR A 323 -18.72 6.87 -4.11
CA THR A 323 -17.35 6.75 -3.56
C THR A 323 -17.41 6.96 -2.04
N PRO A 324 -16.90 6.01 -1.23
CA PRO A 324 -16.93 6.13 0.22
C PRO A 324 -16.23 7.41 0.67
N ARG A 325 -16.88 8.12 1.58
CA ARG A 325 -16.29 9.29 2.22
C ARG A 325 -15.50 8.86 3.42
N VAL A 326 -14.40 9.55 3.66
CA VAL A 326 -13.67 9.45 4.91
C VAL A 326 -13.36 10.85 5.39
N GLU A 327 -13.42 11.03 6.70
CA GLU A 327 -13.24 12.31 7.36
C GLU A 327 -11.88 12.95 7.01
N GLY A 328 -11.87 14.27 6.90
CA GLY A 328 -10.68 15.04 6.51
C GLY A 328 -10.28 14.95 5.04
N ARG A 329 -11.01 14.20 4.21
CA ARG A 329 -10.65 13.98 2.79
C ARG A 329 -11.73 14.52 1.87
N PRO A 330 -11.53 15.71 1.28
CA PRO A 330 -12.53 16.30 0.40
C PRO A 330 -12.80 15.42 -0.82
N LEU A 331 -14.09 15.32 -1.16
CA LEU A 331 -14.53 14.78 -2.43
C LEU A 331 -14.63 15.94 -3.43
N LEU A 332 -14.01 15.73 -4.58
CA LEU A 332 -13.93 16.64 -5.69
C LEU A 332 -14.60 15.99 -6.90
N ALA A 333 -15.23 16.77 -7.77
CA ALA A 333 -15.92 16.23 -8.93
C ALA A 333 -15.75 17.13 -10.15
N VAL A 334 -15.53 16.51 -11.30
CA VAL A 334 -15.47 17.19 -12.60
C VAL A 334 -16.90 17.43 -13.09
N PRO A 335 -17.31 18.70 -13.34
CA PRO A 335 -18.56 19.00 -14.01
C PRO A 335 -18.59 18.41 -15.42
N GLY A 336 -19.76 17.99 -15.88
CA GLY A 336 -19.94 17.51 -17.25
C GLY A 336 -21.27 17.94 -17.86
N PRO A 337 -21.49 17.64 -19.15
CA PRO A 337 -22.71 18.04 -19.86
C PRO A 337 -23.96 17.54 -19.13
N ILE A 338 -24.93 18.42 -18.87
CA ILE A 338 -26.19 18.06 -18.20
C ILE A 338 -27.05 17.07 -19.01
N THR A 339 -26.77 16.94 -20.30
CA THR A 339 -27.39 15.97 -21.21
C THR A 339 -26.74 14.59 -21.16
N SER A 340 -25.59 14.44 -20.49
CA SER A 340 -24.85 13.17 -20.39
C SER A 340 -25.23 12.42 -19.12
N SER A 341 -25.72 11.19 -19.28
CA SER A 341 -25.97 10.28 -18.15
C SER A 341 -24.69 9.89 -17.41
N LEU A 342 -23.53 9.94 -18.08
CA LEU A 342 -22.21 9.68 -17.47
C LEU A 342 -21.76 10.81 -16.54
N SER A 343 -22.30 12.02 -16.67
CA SER A 343 -21.97 13.17 -15.81
C SER A 343 -23.05 13.45 -14.75
N ALA A 344 -24.19 12.77 -14.82
CA ALA A 344 -25.32 13.03 -13.94
C ALA A 344 -24.97 12.86 -12.45
N GLY A 345 -24.14 11.87 -12.11
CA GLY A 345 -23.68 11.62 -10.74
C GLY A 345 -22.69 12.68 -10.25
N THR A 346 -21.70 13.08 -11.04
CA THR A 346 -20.76 14.16 -10.65
C THR A 346 -21.50 15.49 -10.49
N ASN A 347 -22.38 15.83 -11.43
CA ASN A 347 -23.20 17.04 -11.34
C ASN A 347 -24.12 17.03 -10.12
N THR A 348 -24.70 15.87 -9.77
CA THR A 348 -25.51 15.70 -8.55
C THR A 348 -24.67 15.93 -7.29
N LEU A 349 -23.47 15.32 -7.21
CA LEU A 349 -22.57 15.52 -6.07
C LEU A 349 -22.20 17.00 -5.89
N ILE A 350 -21.96 17.72 -6.99
CA ILE A 350 -21.63 19.16 -6.96
C ILE A 350 -22.85 19.98 -6.51
N ARG A 351 -24.01 19.76 -7.14
CA ARG A 351 -25.26 20.47 -6.82
C ARG A 351 -25.63 20.33 -5.35
N ASP A 352 -25.49 19.13 -4.81
CA ASP A 352 -25.89 18.80 -3.43
C ASP A 352 -24.83 19.24 -2.40
N GLY A 353 -23.77 19.95 -2.81
CA GLY A 353 -22.67 20.39 -1.94
C GLY A 353 -21.81 19.24 -1.44
N ALA A 354 -22.01 18.04 -1.97
CA ALA A 354 -21.34 16.83 -1.56
C ALA A 354 -19.94 16.72 -2.19
N ALA A 355 -19.67 17.41 -3.30
CA ALA A 355 -18.33 17.51 -3.87
C ALA A 355 -18.03 18.95 -4.32
N GLN A 356 -16.79 19.39 -4.16
CA GLN A 356 -16.33 20.65 -4.76
C GLN A 356 -16.10 20.44 -6.26
N ALA A 357 -16.53 21.41 -7.08
CA ALA A 357 -16.27 21.37 -8.52
C ALA A 357 -14.77 21.53 -8.83
N VAL A 358 -14.29 20.78 -9.81
CA VAL A 358 -12.92 20.85 -10.34
C VAL A 358 -12.95 21.27 -11.80
N MET A 359 -12.27 22.37 -12.11
CA MET A 359 -12.11 22.90 -13.47
C MET A 359 -10.66 22.88 -13.92
N SER A 360 -9.72 22.70 -12.98
CA SER A 360 -8.28 22.69 -13.21
C SER A 360 -7.53 21.84 -12.18
N VAL A 361 -6.26 21.56 -12.45
CA VAL A 361 -5.36 20.93 -11.47
C VAL A 361 -5.17 21.82 -10.23
N ASP A 362 -5.18 23.14 -10.43
CA ASP A 362 -4.99 24.09 -9.34
C ASP A 362 -6.13 24.03 -8.32
N ASP A 363 -7.37 23.77 -8.75
CA ASP A 363 -8.51 23.53 -7.84
C ASP A 363 -8.28 22.34 -6.90
N ILE A 364 -7.61 21.29 -7.41
CA ILE A 364 -7.29 20.10 -6.63
C ILE A 364 -6.20 20.46 -5.61
N THR A 365 -5.13 21.12 -6.04
CA THR A 365 -4.04 21.51 -5.12
C THR A 365 -4.49 22.50 -4.05
N ALA A 366 -5.39 23.42 -4.39
CA ALA A 366 -5.99 24.35 -3.44
C ALA A 366 -6.84 23.62 -2.38
N ALA A 367 -7.45 22.48 -2.72
CA ALA A 367 -8.17 21.64 -1.77
C ALA A 367 -7.23 20.88 -0.81
N LEU A 368 -6.01 20.54 -1.26
CA LEU A 368 -4.99 19.90 -0.42
C LEU A 368 -4.36 20.85 0.60
N ALA A 369 -4.34 22.17 0.31
CA ALA A 369 -3.74 23.19 1.17
C ALA A 369 -4.66 23.66 2.32
N ARG A 370 -5.89 23.14 2.41
CA ARG A 370 -6.82 23.51 3.48
C ARG A 370 -6.55 22.63 4.72
N PRO A 371 -6.31 23.25 5.89
CA PRO A 371 -5.97 22.53 7.12
C PRO A 371 -7.11 21.68 7.68
#